data_AF-A0A6H9LR09-F1
#
_entry.id   AF-A0A6H9LR09-F1
#
_cell.length_a   1.000
_cell.length_b   1.000
_cell.length_c   1.000
_cell.angle_alpha   90.00
_cell.angle_beta   90.00
_cell.angle_gamma   90.00
#
_symmetry.space_group_name_H-M   'P 1'
#
loop_
_entity.id
_entity.type
_entity.pdbx_description
1 polymer ?
#
loop_
_entity_poly.entity_id
_entity_poly.type
_entity_poly.pdbx_seq_one_letter_code
_entity_poly.pdbx_strand_id
1 'polypeptide(L)'
;MAEESIFLSAGDPSGDNATAKVIESLLAKKNVTIFGLGGKRLKQLGQIQLANPEDLAVIGFWEVAKQYFFFRRLFNQCLAEIKKRKPKLIVLVDYPGFNLRLAKKLKDLDIPIVYYISPQLWAWGKKRIEQVQKYIDLMIPVLPFEEHFYKDSGVNVKYVGHYLLEDIPKEYIASPAPQVGHLALLPGSRRQEIERMLPTMLETAKLM
;
A
#
# COMPACT_ATOMS: atom_id res chain seq x y z
N MET A 1 -7.05 -25.05 18.86
CA MET A 1 -6.11 -23.91 18.90
C MET A 1 -6.87 -22.70 18.41
N ALA A 2 -6.83 -21.55 19.09
CA ALA A 2 -7.50 -20.35 18.59
C ALA A 2 -6.89 -19.95 17.24
N GLU A 3 -7.74 -19.67 16.25
CA GLU A 3 -7.31 -19.28 14.91
C GLU A 3 -6.51 -17.97 15.00
N GLU A 4 -5.25 -17.99 14.57
CA GLU A 4 -4.41 -16.79 14.61
C GLU A 4 -4.91 -15.81 13.54
N SER A 5 -5.10 -14.54 13.92
CA SER A 5 -5.58 -13.52 12.99
C SER A 5 -4.57 -12.40 12.75
N ILE A 6 -4.59 -11.85 11.55
CA ILE A 6 -3.79 -10.70 11.12
C ILE A 6 -4.74 -9.62 10.61
N PHE A 7 -4.57 -8.40 11.10
CA PHE A 7 -5.22 -7.24 10.51
C PHE A 7 -4.37 -6.72 9.36
N LEU A 8 -4.98 -6.49 8.19
CA LEU A 8 -4.31 -5.96 7.02
C LEU A 8 -5.09 -4.80 6.42
N SER A 9 -4.41 -3.69 6.11
CA SER A 9 -5.02 -2.49 5.53
C SER A 9 -4.27 -2.03 4.28
N ALA A 10 -4.82 -2.37 3.11
CA ALA A 10 -4.42 -1.85 1.80
C ALA A 10 -5.48 -0.84 1.31
N GLY A 11 -5.05 0.40 1.09
CA GLY A 11 -5.95 1.54 0.80
C GLY A 11 -6.24 1.79 -0.68
N ASP A 12 -5.55 1.10 -1.58
CA ASP A 12 -5.64 1.33 -3.02
C ASP A 12 -5.41 0.04 -3.84
N PRO A 13 -5.79 0.01 -5.13
CA PRO A 13 -5.62 -1.18 -5.97
C PRO A 13 -4.17 -1.65 -6.14
N SER A 14 -3.18 -0.76 -6.09
CA SER A 14 -1.77 -1.16 -6.21
C SER A 14 -1.28 -1.85 -4.94
N GLY A 15 -1.67 -1.34 -3.77
CA GLY A 15 -1.43 -1.99 -2.48
C GLY A 15 -2.13 -3.35 -2.36
N ASP A 16 -3.36 -3.49 -2.88
CA ASP A 16 -4.09 -4.77 -2.95
C ASP A 16 -3.31 -5.81 -3.77
N ASN A 17 -2.86 -5.45 -4.97
CA ASN A 17 -2.07 -6.33 -5.83
C ASN A 17 -0.76 -6.77 -5.17
N ALA A 18 0.01 -5.81 -4.65
CA ALA A 18 1.31 -6.08 -4.06
C ALA A 18 1.21 -6.97 -2.83
N THR A 19 0.19 -6.77 -2.01
CA THR A 19 0.03 -7.50 -0.75
C THR A 19 -0.65 -8.84 -0.95
N ALA A 20 -1.49 -9.01 -1.98
CA ALA A 20 -2.09 -10.29 -2.31
C ALA A 20 -1.04 -11.39 -2.50
N LYS A 21 0.07 -11.11 -3.18
CA LYS A 21 1.20 -12.05 -3.36
C LYS A 21 1.82 -12.50 -2.03
N VAL A 22 1.99 -11.54 -1.11
CA VAL A 22 2.55 -11.78 0.22
C VAL A 22 1.59 -12.67 1.03
N ILE A 23 0.29 -12.37 0.98
CA ILE A 23 -0.73 -13.13 1.70
C ILE A 23 -0.92 -14.53 1.13
N GLU A 24 -0.90 -14.69 -0.19
CA GLU A 24 -0.93 -16.00 -0.84
C GLU A 24 0.24 -16.89 -0.37
N SER A 25 1.45 -16.34 -0.39
CA SER A 25 2.66 -17.04 0.10
C SER A 25 2.60 -17.37 1.60
N LEU A 26 1.93 -16.53 2.41
CA LEU A 26 1.75 -16.75 3.84
C LEU A 26 0.73 -17.86 4.11
N LEU A 27 -0.43 -17.80 3.46
CA LEU A 27 -1.52 -18.78 3.60
C LEU A 27 -1.09 -20.18 3.14
N ALA A 28 -0.18 -20.27 2.17
CA ALA A 28 0.43 -21.54 1.76
C ALA A 28 1.26 -22.22 2.88
N LYS A 29 1.71 -21.47 3.89
CA LYS A 29 2.60 -21.95 4.96
C LYS A 29 1.97 -21.93 6.35
N LYS A 30 0.89 -21.16 6.54
CA LYS A 30 0.29 -20.88 7.84
C LYS A 30 -1.24 -20.82 7.71
N ASN A 31 -1.92 -21.44 8.66
CA ASN A 31 -3.37 -21.30 8.79
C ASN A 31 -3.68 -20.05 9.64
N VAL A 32 -3.94 -18.92 8.99
CA VAL A 32 -4.21 -17.62 9.62
C VAL A 32 -5.42 -16.95 8.99
N THR A 33 -6.27 -16.32 9.80
CA THR A 33 -7.38 -15.51 9.30
C THR A 33 -6.90 -14.10 9.00
N ILE A 34 -7.17 -13.59 7.80
CA ILE A 34 -6.89 -12.19 7.44
C ILE A 34 -8.19 -11.39 7.51
N PHE A 35 -8.16 -10.22 8.14
CA PHE A 35 -9.28 -9.28 8.12
C PHE A 35 -8.80 -7.84 7.98
N GLY A 36 -9.65 -6.94 7.49
CA GLY A 36 -9.32 -5.51 7.43
C GLY A 36 -9.81 -4.84 6.16
N LEU A 37 -8.95 -4.01 5.57
CA LEU A 37 -9.23 -3.25 4.35
C LEU A 37 -8.41 -3.83 3.21
N GLY A 38 -9.06 -4.13 2.10
CA GLY A 38 -8.40 -4.60 0.89
C GLY A 38 -9.28 -4.47 -0.32
N GLY A 39 -8.66 -4.71 -1.48
CA GLY A 39 -9.33 -4.72 -2.76
C GLY A 39 -9.93 -6.10 -3.09
N LYS A 40 -10.21 -6.29 -4.37
CA LYS A 40 -10.84 -7.51 -4.88
C LYS A 40 -9.94 -8.74 -4.71
N ARG A 41 -8.61 -8.60 -4.84
CA ARG A 41 -7.69 -9.74 -4.78
C ARG A 41 -7.55 -10.27 -3.36
N LEU A 42 -7.39 -9.39 -2.38
CA LEU A 42 -7.35 -9.82 -0.99
C LEU A 42 -8.69 -10.46 -0.55
N LYS A 43 -9.83 -9.96 -1.04
CA LYS A 43 -11.14 -10.60 -0.83
C LYS A 43 -11.18 -12.02 -1.42
N GLN A 44 -10.65 -12.23 -2.63
CA GLN A 44 -10.59 -13.55 -3.26
C GLN A 44 -9.71 -14.54 -2.50
N LEU A 45 -8.67 -14.05 -1.82
CA LEU A 45 -7.82 -14.84 -0.92
C LEU A 45 -8.46 -15.12 0.46
N GLY A 46 -9.72 -14.75 0.66
CA GLY A 46 -10.46 -15.01 1.89
C GLY A 46 -10.31 -13.94 2.97
N GLN A 47 -9.78 -12.75 2.65
CA GLN A 47 -9.77 -11.64 3.62
C GLN A 47 -11.21 -11.27 4.02
N ILE A 48 -11.48 -11.24 5.32
CA ILE A 48 -12.71 -10.70 5.90
C ILE A 48 -12.68 -9.17 5.75
N GLN A 49 -13.44 -8.66 4.79
CA GLN A 49 -13.48 -7.23 4.47
C GLN A 49 -14.31 -6.43 5.48
N LEU A 50 -13.77 -5.32 5.97
CA LEU A 50 -14.49 -4.37 6.84
C LEU A 50 -15.25 -3.28 6.05
N ALA A 51 -14.93 -3.11 4.77
CA ALA A 51 -15.64 -2.22 3.84
C ALA A 51 -15.69 -2.85 2.45
N ASN A 52 -16.57 -2.36 1.58
CA ASN A 52 -16.60 -2.84 0.21
C ASN A 52 -15.34 -2.36 -0.55
N PRO A 53 -14.64 -3.25 -1.28
CA PRO A 53 -13.50 -2.88 -2.12
C PRO A 53 -13.79 -1.74 -3.11
N GLU A 54 -15.01 -1.72 -3.66
CA GLU A 54 -15.47 -0.70 -4.61
C GLU A 54 -15.50 0.68 -3.97
N ASP A 55 -15.94 0.78 -2.71
CA ASP A 55 -15.97 2.03 -1.96
C ASP A 55 -14.54 2.55 -1.70
N LEU A 56 -13.55 1.67 -1.57
CA LEU A 56 -12.15 2.06 -1.37
C LEU A 56 -11.47 2.51 -2.66
N ALA A 57 -11.73 1.83 -3.79
CA ALA A 57 -11.07 2.07 -5.07
C ALA A 57 -11.44 3.42 -5.71
N VAL A 58 -12.67 3.90 -5.49
CA VAL A 58 -13.17 5.15 -6.08
C VAL A 58 -12.50 6.39 -5.46
N ILE A 59 -12.01 6.30 -4.22
CA ILE A 59 -11.69 7.47 -3.40
C ILE A 59 -10.20 7.86 -3.50
N GLY A 60 -9.68 7.86 -4.73
CA GLY A 60 -8.33 8.31 -5.07
C GLY A 60 -8.17 9.82 -4.95
N PHE A 61 -7.77 10.26 -3.76
CA PHE A 61 -7.15 11.57 -3.41
C PHE A 61 -7.97 12.86 -3.56
N TRP A 62 -8.78 13.08 -4.60
CA TRP A 62 -9.54 14.33 -4.73
C TRP A 62 -10.92 14.30 -4.05
N GLU A 63 -11.50 13.12 -3.85
CA GLU A 63 -12.80 12.97 -3.17
C GLU A 63 -12.69 12.69 -1.67
N VAL A 64 -11.47 12.56 -1.14
CA VAL A 64 -11.21 12.23 0.28
C VAL A 64 -11.83 13.25 1.23
N ALA A 65 -11.80 14.55 0.87
CA ALA A 65 -12.39 15.60 1.68
C ALA A 65 -13.93 15.52 1.70
N LYS A 66 -14.57 15.19 0.58
CA LYS A 66 -16.03 15.03 0.47
C LYS A 66 -16.52 13.80 1.23
N GLN A 67 -15.65 12.81 1.42
CA GLN A 67 -15.93 11.52 2.07
C GLN A 67 -15.38 11.45 3.52
N TYR A 68 -15.11 12.59 4.18
CA TYR A 68 -14.54 12.62 5.53
C TYR A 68 -15.32 11.74 6.53
N PHE A 69 -16.66 11.80 6.51
CA PHE A 69 -17.51 11.00 7.39
C PHE A 69 -17.36 9.49 7.14
N PHE A 70 -17.24 9.09 5.87
CA PHE A 70 -17.00 7.70 5.50
C PHE A 70 -15.68 7.19 6.09
N PHE A 71 -14.57 7.90 5.87
CA PHE A 71 -13.27 7.50 6.41
C PHE A 71 -13.23 7.53 7.94
N ARG A 72 -13.91 8.49 8.58
CA ARG A 72 -14.01 8.52 10.04
C ARG A 72 -14.76 7.30 10.58
N ARG A 73 -15.88 6.91 9.94
CA ARG A 73 -16.63 5.70 10.32
C ARG A 73 -15.78 4.45 10.12
N LEU A 74 -15.13 4.34 8.97
CA LEU A 74 -14.25 3.22 8.63
C LEU A 74 -13.09 3.08 9.61
N PHE A 75 -12.45 4.20 9.95
CA PHE A 75 -11.38 4.26 10.94
C PHE A 75 -11.83 3.74 12.30
N ASN A 76 -13.00 4.18 12.79
CA ASN A 76 -13.55 3.72 14.05
C ASN A 76 -13.92 2.23 14.02
N GLN A 77 -14.45 1.74 12.89
CA GLN A 77 -14.76 0.33 12.69
C GLN A 77 -13.49 -0.53 12.73
N CYS A 78 -12.41 -0.10 12.06
CA CYS A 78 -11.12 -0.79 12.12
C CYS A 78 -10.60 -0.88 13.56
N LEU A 79 -10.61 0.25 14.29
CA LEU A 79 -10.20 0.26 15.70
C LEU A 79 -11.02 -0.69 16.57
N ALA A 80 -12.34 -0.71 16.38
CA ALA A 80 -13.23 -1.59 17.15
C ALA A 80 -12.96 -3.07 16.86
N GLU A 81 -12.84 -3.44 15.58
CA GLU A 81 -12.59 -4.82 15.17
C GLU A 81 -11.20 -5.32 15.60
N ILE A 82 -10.17 -4.48 15.51
CA ILE A 82 -8.82 -4.83 16.01
C ILE A 82 -8.84 -5.05 17.51
N LYS A 83 -9.50 -4.18 18.28
CA LYS A 83 -9.62 -4.35 19.75
C LYS A 83 -10.42 -5.58 20.14
N LYS A 84 -11.45 -5.92 19.36
CA LYS A 84 -12.31 -7.08 19.58
C LYS A 84 -11.59 -8.39 19.26
N ARG A 85 -10.93 -8.46 18.11
CA ARG A 85 -10.28 -9.69 17.61
C ARG A 85 -8.88 -9.90 18.14
N LYS A 86 -8.19 -8.83 18.55
CA LYS A 86 -6.80 -8.84 19.05
C LYS A 86 -5.87 -9.63 18.12
N PRO A 87 -5.66 -9.16 16.88
CA PRO A 87 -4.78 -9.86 15.94
C PRO A 87 -3.37 -9.98 16.49
N LYS A 88 -2.64 -11.00 16.04
CA LYS A 88 -1.23 -11.18 16.39
C LYS A 88 -0.30 -10.20 15.68
N LEU A 89 -0.77 -9.62 14.58
CA LEU A 89 -0.01 -8.71 13.75
C LEU A 89 -0.93 -7.73 13.05
N ILE A 90 -0.48 -6.49 12.93
CA ILE A 90 -1.09 -5.45 12.08
C ILE A 90 -0.15 -5.20 10.91
N VAL A 91 -0.66 -5.33 9.68
CA VAL A 91 0.05 -5.05 8.43
C VAL A 91 -0.60 -3.85 7.75
N LEU A 92 0.15 -2.76 7.67
CA LEU A 92 -0.29 -1.53 7.02
C LEU A 92 0.40 -1.42 5.66
N VAL A 93 -0.36 -1.16 4.61
CA VAL A 93 0.16 -1.13 3.24
C VAL A 93 -0.08 0.24 2.62
N ASP A 94 1.00 0.94 2.31
CA ASP A 94 0.97 2.31 1.78
C ASP A 94 -0.07 3.20 2.51
N TYR A 95 -0.73 4.12 1.84
CA TYR A 95 -1.84 4.94 2.34
C TYR A 95 -1.56 5.66 3.69
N PRO A 96 -0.45 6.42 3.79
CA PRO A 96 0.05 6.96 5.06
C PRO A 96 -0.88 7.92 5.78
N GLY A 97 -1.79 8.59 5.06
CA GLY A 97 -2.78 9.48 5.66
C GLY A 97 -3.72 8.76 6.63
N PHE A 98 -4.12 7.53 6.31
CA PHE A 98 -4.98 6.69 7.14
C PHE A 98 -4.16 5.77 8.05
N ASN A 99 -3.20 5.05 7.47
CA ASN A 99 -2.48 3.98 8.15
C ASN A 99 -1.60 4.49 9.31
N LEU A 100 -0.89 5.62 9.17
CA LEU A 100 -0.09 6.18 10.29
C LEU A 100 -0.98 6.68 11.44
N ARG A 101 -2.17 7.21 11.14
CA ARG A 101 -3.14 7.60 12.17
C ARG A 101 -3.66 6.37 12.92
N LEU A 102 -3.85 5.26 12.19
CA LEU A 102 -4.31 4.01 12.76
C LEU A 102 -3.21 3.42 13.66
N ALA A 103 -1.97 3.36 13.19
CA ALA A 103 -0.81 2.91 13.97
C ALA A 103 -0.67 3.68 15.30
N LYS A 104 -0.76 5.01 15.24
CA LYS A 104 -0.73 5.87 16.44
C LYS A 104 -1.79 5.52 17.48
N LYS A 105 -2.98 5.09 17.06
CA LYS A 105 -4.09 4.72 17.97
C LYS A 105 -4.02 3.28 18.47
N LEU A 106 -3.25 2.43 17.79
CA LEU A 106 -3.11 1.02 18.11
C LEU A 106 -1.84 0.71 18.91
N LYS A 107 -0.88 1.64 18.99
CA LYS A 107 0.41 1.42 19.64
C LYS A 107 0.29 0.91 21.09
N ASP A 108 -0.73 1.38 21.82
CA ASP A 108 -0.95 0.98 23.22
C ASP A 108 -1.58 -0.41 23.38
N LEU A 109 -1.91 -1.11 22.29
CA LEU A 109 -2.49 -2.46 22.34
C LEU A 109 -1.45 -3.59 22.40
N ASP A 110 -0.16 -3.26 22.38
CA ASP A 110 0.95 -4.23 22.39
C ASP A 110 0.86 -5.28 21.27
N ILE A 111 0.31 -4.89 20.12
CA ILE A 111 0.26 -5.69 18.90
C ILE A 111 1.35 -5.18 17.97
N PRO A 112 2.26 -6.03 17.45
CA PRO A 112 3.26 -5.61 16.49
C PRO A 112 2.65 -5.00 15.23
N ILE A 113 3.20 -3.88 14.77
CA ILE A 113 2.78 -3.13 13.59
C ILE A 113 3.90 -3.17 12.55
N VAL A 114 3.64 -3.87 11.45
CA VAL A 114 4.49 -3.88 10.25
C VAL A 114 3.90 -2.92 9.22
N TYR A 115 4.77 -2.13 8.60
CA TYR A 115 4.40 -1.26 7.50
C TYR A 115 5.08 -1.72 6.22
N TYR A 116 4.30 -2.19 5.25
CA TYR A 116 4.75 -2.65 3.95
C TYR A 116 4.47 -1.59 2.88
N ILE A 117 5.39 -1.43 1.93
CA ILE A 117 5.37 -0.35 0.93
C ILE A 117 5.41 1.01 1.65
N SER A 118 6.65 1.43 1.88
CA SER A 118 6.96 2.68 2.54
C SER A 118 6.27 3.86 1.84
N PRO A 119 5.66 4.79 2.60
CA PRO A 119 5.31 6.07 2.03
C PRO A 119 6.58 6.83 1.61
N GLN A 120 6.53 7.61 0.54
CA GLN A 120 7.67 8.38 0.02
C GLN A 120 8.05 9.58 0.94
N LEU A 121 8.36 9.30 2.21
CA LEU A 121 8.64 10.31 3.24
C LEU A 121 9.95 11.06 2.99
N TRP A 122 10.88 10.44 2.27
CA TRP A 122 12.12 11.07 1.81
C TRP A 122 11.86 12.33 0.99
N ALA A 123 10.73 12.43 0.31
CA ALA A 123 10.43 13.59 -0.52
C ALA A 123 9.80 14.77 0.28
N TRP A 124 9.10 14.54 1.40
CA TRP A 124 8.26 15.60 2.02
C TRP A 124 8.01 15.49 3.56
N GLY A 125 8.72 14.63 4.31
CA GLY A 125 8.11 13.96 5.47
C GLY A 125 8.78 14.02 6.86
N LYS A 126 9.53 15.04 7.29
CA LYS A 126 10.21 15.02 8.62
C LYS A 126 9.28 14.70 9.82
N LYS A 127 8.10 15.31 9.89
CA LYS A 127 7.10 14.97 10.96
C LYS A 127 6.52 13.56 10.85
N ARG A 128 6.56 12.95 9.66
CA ARG A 128 6.06 11.59 9.45
C ARG A 128 7.11 10.56 9.80
N ILE A 129 8.41 10.87 9.66
CA ILE A 129 9.45 9.94 10.09
C ILE A 129 9.43 9.71 11.61
N GLU A 130 9.16 10.77 12.39
CA GLU A 130 8.94 10.67 13.83
C GLU A 130 7.75 9.76 14.18
N GLN A 131 6.68 9.79 13.38
CA GLN A 131 5.54 8.89 13.56
C GLN A 131 5.92 7.44 13.24
N VAL A 132 6.69 7.22 12.18
CA VAL A 132 7.19 5.89 11.83
C VAL A 132 8.05 5.34 12.96
N GLN A 133 9.06 6.09 13.42
CA GLN A 133 9.92 5.73 14.56
C GLN A 133 9.13 5.34 15.81
N LYS A 134 8.04 6.08 16.10
CA LYS A 134 7.27 5.89 17.33
C LYS A 134 6.24 4.76 17.26
N TYR A 135 5.64 4.54 16.10
CA TYR A 135 4.42 3.73 15.98
C TYR A 135 4.59 2.47 15.14
N ILE A 136 5.68 2.33 14.38
CA ILE A 136 5.92 1.19 13.50
C ILE A 136 7.07 0.36 14.04
N ASP A 137 6.84 -0.94 14.21
CA ASP A 137 7.83 -1.86 14.78
C ASP A 137 8.77 -2.42 13.72
N LEU A 138 8.31 -2.52 12.47
CA LEU A 138 9.13 -2.88 11.31
C LEU A 138 8.62 -2.21 10.03
N MET A 139 9.51 -1.51 9.34
CA MET A 139 9.28 -0.95 8.01
C MET A 139 9.82 -1.89 6.93
N ILE A 140 9.02 -2.14 5.88
CA ILE A 140 9.38 -2.99 4.74
C ILE A 140 9.22 -2.17 3.45
N PRO A 141 10.27 -1.40 3.06
CA PRO A 141 10.26 -0.65 1.82
C PRO A 141 10.48 -1.57 0.61
N VAL A 142 10.10 -1.05 -0.56
CA VAL A 142 10.24 -1.75 -1.85
C VAL A 142 11.30 -1.13 -2.76
N LEU A 143 11.93 -0.02 -2.33
CA LEU A 143 13.07 0.58 -3.01
C LEU A 143 14.34 0.44 -2.16
N PRO A 144 15.49 0.10 -2.77
CA PRO A 144 16.71 -0.24 -2.03
C PRO A 144 17.29 0.95 -1.24
N PHE A 145 17.14 2.18 -1.74
CA PHE A 145 17.65 3.38 -1.04
C PHE A 145 16.82 3.74 0.20
N GLU A 146 15.55 3.34 0.26
CA GLU A 146 14.68 3.64 1.40
C GLU A 146 15.16 2.94 2.67
N GLU A 147 15.81 1.78 2.56
CA GLU A 147 16.37 1.08 3.71
C GLU A 147 17.41 1.94 4.44
N HIS A 148 18.31 2.57 3.69
CA HIS A 148 19.33 3.47 4.25
C HIS A 148 18.67 4.68 4.90
N PHE A 149 17.74 5.32 4.20
CA PHE A 149 16.98 6.47 4.71
C PHE A 149 16.30 6.19 6.07
N TYR A 150 15.68 5.01 6.23
CA TYR A 150 15.04 4.62 7.48
C TYR A 150 16.04 4.19 8.56
N LYS A 151 17.11 3.47 8.19
CA LYS A 151 18.19 3.09 9.13
C LYS A 151 18.85 4.31 9.74
N ASP A 152 19.19 5.31 8.94
CA ASP A 152 19.80 6.57 9.38
C ASP A 152 18.88 7.36 10.32
N SER A 153 17.57 7.11 10.21
CA SER A 153 16.54 7.65 11.07
C SER A 153 16.19 6.73 12.25
N GLY A 154 16.99 5.69 12.55
CA GLY A 154 16.75 4.80 13.69
C GLY A 154 15.46 3.97 13.61
N VAL A 155 14.89 3.80 12.42
CA VAL A 155 13.72 2.93 12.19
C VAL A 155 14.19 1.51 11.93
N ASN A 156 13.58 0.53 12.61
CA ASN A 156 13.78 -0.88 12.27
C ASN A 156 13.21 -1.16 10.87
N VAL A 157 14.07 -1.52 9.93
CA VAL A 157 13.73 -1.59 8.52
C VAL A 157 14.40 -2.77 7.83
N LYS A 158 13.70 -3.37 6.87
CA LYS A 158 14.22 -4.44 6.03
C LYS A 158 13.73 -4.31 4.59
N TYR A 159 14.65 -4.09 3.66
CA TYR A 159 14.35 -4.15 2.23
C TYR A 159 14.18 -5.60 1.78
N VAL A 160 13.15 -5.86 0.96
CA VAL A 160 12.79 -7.22 0.50
C VAL A 160 12.69 -7.35 -1.02
N GLY A 161 13.11 -6.34 -1.78
CA GLY A 161 12.88 -6.30 -3.22
C GLY A 161 11.59 -5.57 -3.60
N HIS A 162 11.38 -5.41 -4.90
CA HIS A 162 10.17 -4.78 -5.44
C HIS A 162 9.27 -5.83 -6.07
N TYR A 163 8.02 -5.94 -5.59
CA TYR A 163 7.03 -6.94 -6.01
C TYR A 163 6.70 -6.97 -7.52
N LEU A 164 6.99 -5.88 -8.25
CA LEU A 164 6.75 -5.79 -9.69
C LEU A 164 7.80 -6.56 -10.49
N LEU A 165 9.00 -6.77 -9.95
CA LEU A 165 10.06 -7.50 -10.64
C LEU A 165 9.71 -8.98 -10.82
N GLU A 166 8.75 -9.50 -10.05
CA GLU A 166 8.22 -10.85 -10.23
C GLU A 166 7.23 -10.95 -11.40
N ASP A 167 6.57 -9.85 -11.78
CA ASP A 167 5.56 -9.82 -12.86
C ASP A 167 6.17 -9.50 -14.22
N ILE A 168 7.41 -9.00 -14.26
CA ILE A 168 8.07 -8.58 -15.50
C ILE A 168 8.97 -9.73 -16.00
N PRO A 169 8.65 -10.34 -17.16
CA PRO A 169 9.54 -11.31 -17.79
C PRO A 169 10.96 -10.77 -17.95
N LYS A 170 11.95 -11.61 -17.59
CA LYS A 170 13.38 -11.22 -17.61
C LYS A 170 13.84 -10.76 -18.99
N GLU A 171 13.26 -11.31 -20.05
CA GLU A 171 13.51 -10.94 -21.44
C GLU A 171 13.15 -9.47 -21.74
N TYR A 172 12.11 -8.90 -21.12
CA TYR A 172 11.78 -7.49 -21.29
C TYR A 172 12.76 -6.58 -20.54
N ILE A 173 13.22 -6.98 -19.36
CA ILE A 173 14.23 -6.24 -18.59
C ILE A 173 15.57 -6.20 -19.34
N ALA A 174 15.93 -7.32 -19.97
CA ALA A 174 17.17 -7.45 -20.74
C ALA A 174 17.06 -6.99 -22.19
N SER A 175 15.87 -6.57 -22.63
CA SER A 175 15.65 -6.17 -24.03
C SER A 175 16.48 -4.92 -24.38
N PRO A 176 17.17 -4.92 -25.53
CA PRO A 176 17.84 -3.70 -26.00
C PRO A 176 16.80 -2.62 -26.27
N ALA A 177 17.16 -1.36 -26.05
CA ALA A 177 16.32 -0.24 -26.43
C ALA A 177 15.94 -0.37 -27.93
N PRO A 178 14.68 -0.15 -28.30
CA PRO A 178 14.24 -0.30 -29.68
C PRO A 178 15.06 0.61 -30.60
N GLN A 179 15.60 0.04 -31.68
CA GLN A 179 16.47 0.76 -32.63
C GLN A 179 15.70 1.76 -33.52
N VAL A 180 14.36 1.76 -33.49
CA VAL A 180 13.51 2.63 -34.31
C VAL A 180 12.29 3.15 -33.53
N GLY A 181 12.07 4.47 -33.58
CA GLY A 181 10.79 5.19 -33.75
C GLY A 181 9.54 4.96 -32.89
N HIS A 182 9.54 4.09 -31.88
CA HIS A 182 8.31 3.84 -31.11
C HIS A 182 8.16 4.84 -29.95
N LEU A 183 7.09 5.63 -29.99
CA LEU A 183 6.72 6.55 -28.91
C LEU A 183 5.56 5.95 -28.08
N ALA A 184 5.82 5.70 -26.81
CA ALA A 184 4.77 5.32 -25.85
C ALA A 184 4.23 6.57 -25.15
N LEU A 185 2.92 6.81 -25.24
CA LEU A 185 2.24 7.87 -24.50
C LEU A 185 1.61 7.28 -23.23
N LEU A 186 2.14 7.66 -22.07
CA LEU A 186 1.63 7.23 -20.76
C LEU A 186 1.06 8.44 -20.02
N PRO A 187 -0.16 8.91 -20.36
CA PRO A 187 -0.74 10.14 -19.82
C PRO A 187 -1.17 10.04 -18.34
N GLY A 188 -0.87 8.92 -17.69
CA GLY A 188 -1.32 8.60 -16.33
C GLY A 188 -2.44 7.56 -16.30
N SER A 189 -2.74 7.07 -15.11
CA SER A 189 -3.76 6.04 -14.87
C SER A 189 -5.11 6.62 -14.44
N ARG A 190 -5.12 7.91 -14.07
CA ARG A 190 -6.31 8.58 -13.54
C ARG A 190 -6.99 9.41 -14.62
N ARG A 191 -8.32 9.48 -14.56
CA ARG A 191 -9.13 10.28 -15.49
C ARG A 191 -8.63 11.73 -15.64
N GLN A 192 -8.31 12.40 -14.52
CA GLN A 192 -7.82 13.78 -14.55
C GLN A 192 -6.41 13.91 -15.15
N GLU A 193 -5.54 12.92 -14.96
CA GLU A 193 -4.22 12.88 -15.58
C GLU A 193 -4.39 12.72 -17.09
N ILE A 194 -5.24 11.79 -17.52
CA ILE A 194 -5.59 11.57 -18.93
C ILE A 194 -6.17 12.83 -19.56
N GLU A 195 -7.19 13.44 -18.94
CA GLU A 195 -7.86 14.65 -19.44
C GLU A 195 -6.90 15.85 -19.57
N ARG A 196 -5.86 15.94 -18.72
CA ARG A 196 -4.90 17.06 -18.72
C ARG A 196 -3.66 16.80 -19.56
N MET A 197 -3.11 15.59 -19.53
CA MET A 197 -1.81 15.26 -20.14
C MET A 197 -1.93 14.73 -21.56
N LEU A 198 -2.95 13.91 -21.84
CA LEU A 198 -3.09 13.27 -23.15
C LEU A 198 -3.19 14.28 -24.32
N PRO A 199 -3.92 15.41 -24.21
CA PRO A 199 -3.99 16.37 -25.31
C PRO A 199 -2.60 16.89 -25.73
N THR A 200 -1.79 17.36 -24.78
CA THR A 200 -0.43 17.87 -25.05
C THR A 200 0.51 16.77 -25.55
N MET A 201 0.38 15.55 -25.02
CA MET A 201 1.15 14.39 -25.51
C MET A 201 0.84 14.09 -26.99
N LEU A 202 -0.44 14.14 -27.39
CA LEU A 202 -0.86 13.92 -28.76
C LEU A 202 -0.40 15.06 -29.70
N GLU A 203 -0.43 16.31 -29.25
CA GLU A 203 0.12 17.44 -30.00
C GLU A 203 1.61 17.27 -30.25
N THR A 204 2.36 16.88 -29.22
CA THR A 204 3.81 16.62 -29.31
C THR A 204 4.10 15.50 -30.29
N ALA A 205 3.35 14.39 -30.21
CA ALA A 205 3.53 13.25 -31.10
C ALA A 205 3.28 13.58 -32.58
N LYS A 206 2.44 14.57 -32.90
CA LYS A 206 2.20 15.04 -34.28
C LYS A 206 3.35 15.86 -34.87
N LEU A 207 4.27 16.37 -34.03
CA LEU A 207 5.41 17.18 -34.45
C LEU A 207 6.69 16.35 -34.71
N MET A 208 6.66 15.06 -34.37
CA MET A 208 7.74 14.10 -34.58
C MET A 208 7.56 13.37 -35.91
#